data_AF-A0A183HJ67-F1
#
_entry.id   AF-A0A183HJ67-F1
#
_cell.length_a   1.000
_cell.length_b   1.000
_cell.length_c   1.000
_cell.angle_alpha   90.00
_cell.angle_beta   90.00
_cell.angle_gamma   90.00
#
_symmetry.space_group_name_H-M   'P 1'
#
loop_
_entity.id
_entity.type
_entity.pdbx_description
1 polymer ?
#
loop_
_entity_poly.entity_id
_entity_poly.type
_entity_poly.pdbx_seq_one_letter_code
_entity_poly.pdbx_strand_id
1 'polypeptide(L)'
;MKTAMDEGNLSVPLVPVFTFRDPTEILSKDEHLMAKGLLISIAFGANIGGIATITGTPSNLVLMGQIKEIFPLADTGINFISWMVFALPFAITCLLITWLTLVLIFFRNASKGHTAIKDTLRQKYDELPSFSFAEVGISVCFLILLTLWITRDPYIVPDATSAILVAIILFAIPNQKPDFFGKSENVETLLDWKTVQAKFPWSVVLLLGGGFAMAAGVKVSSLGVKFLRLVNQLKIHCK
;
A
#
# COMPACT_ATOMS: atom_id res chain seq x y z
N MET A 1 -16.05 -2.52 59.89
CA MET A 1 -16.15 -1.11 60.30
C MET A 1 -16.50 -0.34 59.03
N LYS A 2 -17.68 0.29 59.02
CA LYS A 2 -18.30 0.95 57.87
C LYS A 2 -17.48 2.16 57.42
N THR A 3 -17.35 2.36 56.11
CA THR A 3 -17.28 3.70 55.52
C THR A 3 -18.13 3.70 54.27
N ALA A 4 -19.17 4.52 54.34
CA ALA A 4 -20.13 4.77 53.28
C ALA A 4 -19.52 5.75 52.26
N MET A 5 -19.79 5.53 50.98
CA MET A 5 -19.68 6.54 49.93
C MET A 5 -20.91 6.44 49.03
N ASP A 6 -21.87 7.30 49.39
CA ASP A 6 -22.65 8.18 48.51
C ASP A 6 -23.13 7.62 47.15
N GLU A 7 -24.37 7.14 47.12
CA GLU A 7 -25.12 6.87 45.88
C GLU A 7 -25.63 8.20 45.29
N GLY A 8 -24.73 8.92 44.66
CA GLY A 8 -25.04 10.04 43.77
C GLY A 8 -25.55 9.51 42.42
N ASN A 9 -26.83 9.77 42.17
CA ASN A 9 -27.57 9.52 40.93
C ASN A 9 -26.86 10.15 39.70
N LEU A 10 -25.91 9.44 39.08
CA LEU A 10 -25.39 9.74 37.76
C LEU A 10 -26.08 8.81 36.75
N SER A 11 -27.17 9.28 36.17
CA SER A 11 -27.74 8.70 34.95
C SER A 11 -26.76 8.97 33.79
N VAL A 12 -25.73 8.14 33.69
CA VAL A 12 -24.92 8.05 32.48
C VAL A 12 -25.88 7.61 31.37
N PRO A 13 -26.10 8.40 30.30
CA PRO A 13 -26.92 7.94 29.20
C PRO A 13 -26.26 6.67 28.68
N LEU A 14 -27.00 5.55 28.76
CA LEU A 14 -26.61 4.30 28.16
C LEU A 14 -26.40 4.57 26.68
N VAL A 15 -25.14 4.71 26.27
CA VAL A 15 -24.76 4.61 24.87
C VAL A 15 -25.40 3.30 24.41
N PRO A 16 -26.22 3.30 23.35
CA PRO A 16 -26.75 2.06 22.82
C PRO A 16 -25.54 1.21 22.48
N VAL A 17 -25.26 0.21 23.31
CA VAL A 17 -24.33 -0.85 23.01
C VAL A 17 -24.94 -1.48 21.77
N PHE A 18 -24.42 -1.10 20.60
CA PHE A 18 -24.57 -1.89 19.40
C PHE A 18 -24.05 -3.25 19.81
N THR A 19 -24.96 -4.17 20.10
CA THR A 19 -24.61 -5.56 20.31
C THR A 19 -24.01 -5.98 18.98
N PHE A 20 -22.68 -6.02 18.93
CA PHE A 20 -21.96 -6.82 17.97
C PHE A 20 -22.45 -8.24 18.28
N ARG A 21 -23.56 -8.62 17.66
CA ARG A 21 -24.02 -10.00 17.68
C ARG A 21 -22.87 -10.78 17.09
N ASP A 22 -22.28 -11.66 17.88
CA ASP A 22 -21.11 -12.42 17.47
C ASP A 22 -21.36 -13.01 16.07
N PRO A 23 -20.50 -12.75 15.06
CA PRO A 23 -20.72 -13.24 13.69
C PRO A 23 -20.90 -14.76 13.60
N THR A 24 -20.40 -15.47 14.61
CA THR A 24 -20.53 -16.91 14.80
C THR A 24 -21.96 -17.38 15.09
N GLU A 25 -22.86 -16.49 15.52
CA GLU A 25 -24.25 -16.84 15.86
C GLU A 25 -25.20 -16.81 14.64
N ILE A 26 -24.74 -16.25 13.51
CA ILE A 26 -25.57 -15.97 12.32
C ILE A 26 -25.09 -16.69 11.05
N LEU A 27 -23.82 -17.10 10.97
CA LEU A 27 -23.24 -17.68 9.76
C LEU A 27 -23.12 -19.21 9.82
N SER A 28 -23.56 -19.86 8.75
CA SER A 28 -23.29 -21.28 8.49
C SER A 28 -21.77 -21.55 8.33
N LYS A 29 -21.36 -22.82 8.45
CA LYS A 29 -19.96 -23.24 8.23
C LYS A 29 -19.44 -22.83 6.84
N ASP A 30 -20.28 -22.93 5.82
CA ASP A 30 -19.93 -22.56 4.44
C ASP A 30 -19.76 -21.04 4.28
N GLU A 31 -20.56 -20.26 5.00
CA GLU A 31 -20.45 -18.79 4.98
C GLU A 31 -19.20 -18.31 5.73
N HIS A 32 -18.80 -19.01 6.80
CA HIS A 32 -17.52 -18.76 7.47
C HIS A 32 -16.33 -19.05 6.55
N LEU A 33 -16.40 -20.12 5.74
CA LEU A 33 -15.38 -20.42 4.74
C LEU A 33 -15.33 -19.32 3.67
N MET A 34 -16.50 -18.82 3.23
CA MET A 34 -16.59 -17.72 2.29
C MET A 34 -15.97 -16.42 2.84
N ALA A 35 -16.29 -16.06 4.09
CA ALA A 35 -15.74 -14.88 4.75
C ALA A 35 -14.21 -14.97 4.89
N LYS A 36 -13.69 -16.15 5.28
CA LYS A 36 -12.24 -16.41 5.31
C LYS A 36 -11.62 -16.27 3.93
N GLY A 37 -12.24 -16.85 2.89
CA GLY A 37 -11.81 -16.73 1.50
C GLY A 37 -11.75 -15.27 1.04
N LEU A 38 -12.74 -14.44 1.41
CA LEU A 38 -12.76 -13.02 1.09
C LEU A 38 -11.62 -12.26 1.77
N LEU A 39 -11.37 -12.49 3.07
CA LEU A 39 -10.25 -11.86 3.77
C LEU A 39 -8.89 -12.24 3.17
N ILE A 40 -8.71 -13.52 2.84
CA ILE A 40 -7.50 -14.03 2.17
C ILE A 40 -7.36 -13.39 0.77
N SER A 41 -8.47 -13.23 0.03
CA SER A 41 -8.46 -12.61 -1.30
C SER A 41 -7.94 -11.18 -1.27
N ILE A 42 -8.34 -10.39 -0.26
CA ILE A 42 -7.90 -9.00 -0.09
C ILE A 42 -6.39 -8.98 0.21
N ALA A 43 -5.92 -9.85 1.10
CA ALA A 43 -4.49 -9.91 1.46
C ALA A 43 -3.59 -10.31 0.29
N PHE A 44 -3.97 -11.35 -0.48
CA PHE A 44 -3.20 -11.76 -1.66
C PHE A 44 -3.32 -10.76 -2.81
N GLY A 45 -4.50 -10.18 -3.02
CA GLY A 45 -4.73 -9.16 -4.04
C GLY A 45 -3.85 -7.92 -3.82
N ALA A 46 -3.76 -7.44 -2.56
CA ALA A 46 -2.89 -6.32 -2.20
C ALA A 46 -1.41 -6.62 -2.48
N ASN A 47 -0.93 -7.82 -2.12
CA ASN A 47 0.46 -8.22 -2.36
C ASN A 47 0.78 -8.37 -3.86
N ILE A 48 -0.11 -8.99 -4.64
CA ILE A 48 0.08 -9.17 -6.09
C ILE A 48 0.06 -7.81 -6.81
N GLY A 49 -0.83 -6.90 -6.40
CA GLY A 49 -0.86 -5.52 -6.93
C GLY A 49 0.46 -4.77 -6.70
N GLY A 50 1.12 -5.01 -5.57
CA GLY A 50 2.43 -4.43 -5.25
C GLY A 50 3.57 -4.88 -6.17
N ILE A 51 3.43 -6.02 -6.86
CA ILE A 51 4.43 -6.52 -7.82
C ILE A 51 4.37 -5.72 -9.13
N ALA A 52 3.18 -5.27 -9.54
CA ALA A 52 2.93 -4.65 -10.84
C ALA A 52 3.64 -3.30 -11.02
N THR A 53 3.95 -2.58 -9.94
CA THR A 53 4.56 -1.24 -9.97
C THR A 53 5.86 -1.18 -9.19
N ILE A 54 6.79 -0.32 -9.62
CA ILE A 54 8.08 -0.13 -8.94
C ILE A 54 7.88 0.35 -7.50
N THR A 55 6.91 1.23 -7.27
CA THR A 55 6.60 1.81 -5.96
C THR A 55 5.71 0.92 -5.09
N GLY A 56 5.24 -0.23 -5.61
CA GLY A 56 4.29 -1.09 -4.90
C GLY A 56 4.90 -1.83 -3.71
N THR A 57 6.17 -2.21 -3.79
CA THR A 57 6.88 -2.86 -2.67
C THR A 57 8.29 -2.28 -2.46
N PRO A 58 8.79 -2.21 -1.21
CA PRO A 58 10.14 -1.73 -0.91
C PRO A 58 11.23 -2.51 -1.65
N SER A 59 11.06 -3.81 -1.85
CA SER A 59 12.02 -4.68 -2.54
C SER A 59 12.27 -4.23 -3.98
N ASN A 60 11.22 -3.82 -4.70
CA ASN A 60 11.34 -3.30 -6.06
C ASN A 60 12.17 -2.00 -6.08
N LEU A 61 11.95 -1.11 -5.11
CA LEU A 61 12.74 0.13 -4.97
C LEU A 61 14.21 -0.14 -4.66
N VAL A 62 14.51 -1.12 -3.80
CA VAL A 62 15.89 -1.53 -3.49
C VAL A 62 16.61 -1.96 -4.76
N LEU A 63 15.96 -2.84 -5.53
CA LEU A 63 16.52 -3.36 -6.78
C LEU A 63 16.80 -2.21 -7.75
N MET A 64 15.86 -1.29 -7.93
CA MET A 64 16.01 -0.12 -8.80
C MET A 64 17.14 0.81 -8.34
N GLY A 65 17.35 0.96 -7.03
CA GLY A 65 18.48 1.72 -6.49
C GLY A 65 19.84 1.04 -6.72
N GLN A 66 19.89 -0.30 -6.67
CA GLN A 66 21.13 -1.06 -6.81
C GLN A 66 21.50 -1.38 -8.26
N ILE A 67 20.53 -1.50 -9.17
CA ILE A 67 20.79 -1.99 -10.53
C ILE A 67 21.79 -1.09 -11.29
N LYS A 68 21.72 0.23 -11.06
CA LYS A 68 22.65 1.21 -11.64
C LYS A 68 24.08 1.07 -11.09
N GLU A 69 24.22 0.68 -9.83
CA GLU A 69 25.52 0.46 -9.18
C GLU A 69 26.16 -0.87 -9.58
N ILE A 70 25.34 -1.90 -9.81
CA ILE A 70 25.79 -3.25 -10.18
C ILE A 70 26.13 -3.32 -11.67
N PHE A 71 25.32 -2.70 -12.53
CA PHE A 71 25.48 -2.72 -13.99
C PHE A 71 25.64 -1.31 -14.58
N PRO A 72 26.77 -0.62 -14.31
CA PRO A 72 26.97 0.76 -14.77
C PRO A 72 27.18 0.89 -16.30
N LEU A 73 27.52 -0.21 -16.98
CA LEU A 73 27.80 -0.26 -18.42
C LEU A 73 26.61 -0.74 -19.26
N ALA A 74 25.58 -1.32 -18.62
CA ALA A 74 24.34 -1.61 -19.30
C ALA A 74 23.47 -0.36 -19.15
N ASP A 75 23.07 0.26 -20.27
CA ASP A 75 22.02 1.25 -20.25
C ASP A 75 20.73 0.52 -19.88
N THR A 76 20.50 0.35 -18.57
CA THR A 76 19.47 -0.57 -18.10
C THR A 76 18.08 -0.10 -18.52
N GLY A 77 17.89 1.19 -18.86
CA GLY A 77 16.66 1.71 -19.47
C GLY A 77 15.39 1.44 -18.66
N ILE A 78 15.52 0.96 -17.42
CA ILE A 78 14.38 0.58 -16.59
C ILE A 78 13.81 1.87 -16.01
N ASN A 79 12.75 2.35 -16.65
CA ASN A 79 11.87 3.39 -16.15
C ASN A 79 10.60 2.74 -15.58
N PHE A 80 9.72 3.55 -14.99
CA PHE A 80 8.45 3.10 -14.44
C PHE A 80 7.62 2.27 -15.43
N ILE A 81 7.63 2.65 -16.71
CA ILE A 81 6.86 1.98 -17.78
C ILE A 81 7.47 0.66 -18.19
N SER A 82 8.79 0.60 -18.40
CA SER A 82 9.51 -0.63 -18.72
C SER A 82 9.28 -1.69 -17.65
N TRP A 83 9.29 -1.30 -16.37
CA TRP A 83 8.95 -2.21 -15.27
C TRP A 83 7.49 -2.64 -15.32
N MET A 84 6.54 -1.72 -15.50
CA MET A 84 5.14 -2.06 -15.58
C MET A 84 4.85 -3.03 -16.74
N VAL A 85 5.39 -2.79 -17.93
CA VAL A 85 5.20 -3.68 -19.09
C VAL A 85 5.74 -5.07 -18.81
N PHE A 86 6.83 -5.19 -18.06
CA PHE A 86 7.40 -6.47 -17.64
C PHE A 86 6.60 -7.16 -16.52
N ALA A 87 6.26 -6.43 -15.46
CA ALA A 87 5.71 -6.98 -14.22
C ALA A 87 4.18 -7.11 -14.23
N LEU A 88 3.47 -6.26 -14.99
CA LEU A 88 2.01 -6.26 -15.04
C LEU A 88 1.44 -7.56 -15.65
N PRO A 89 1.96 -8.11 -16.78
CA PRO A 89 1.46 -9.39 -17.30
C PRO A 89 1.67 -10.54 -16.31
N PHE A 90 2.79 -10.52 -15.59
CA PHE A 90 3.07 -11.49 -14.53
C PHE A 90 2.09 -11.34 -13.35
N ALA A 91 1.86 -10.11 -12.87
CA ALA A 91 0.91 -9.83 -11.80
C ALA A 91 -0.53 -10.24 -12.18
N ILE A 92 -0.96 -9.98 -13.42
CA ILE A 92 -2.28 -10.44 -13.93
C ILE A 92 -2.36 -11.97 -13.91
N THR A 93 -1.30 -12.65 -14.35
CA THR A 93 -1.25 -14.12 -14.34
C THR A 93 -1.38 -14.67 -12.92
N CYS A 94 -0.63 -14.11 -11.96
CA CYS A 94 -0.74 -14.45 -10.55
C CYS A 94 -2.14 -14.18 -10.01
N LEU A 95 -2.74 -13.03 -10.36
CA LEU A 95 -4.09 -12.66 -9.93
C LEU A 95 -5.12 -13.67 -10.45
N LEU A 96 -5.03 -14.10 -11.70
CA LEU A 96 -5.91 -15.12 -12.28
C LEU A 96 -5.75 -16.48 -11.58
N ILE A 97 -4.52 -16.91 -11.31
CA ILE A 97 -4.24 -18.18 -10.60
C ILE A 97 -4.79 -18.12 -9.17
N THR A 98 -4.55 -17.03 -8.45
CA THR A 98 -5.05 -16.83 -7.09
C THR A 98 -6.57 -16.78 -7.08
N TRP A 99 -7.19 -16.04 -8.00
CA TRP A 99 -8.63 -15.98 -8.14
C TRP A 99 -9.23 -17.37 -8.38
N LEU A 100 -8.69 -18.13 -9.33
CA LEU A 100 -9.15 -19.48 -9.63
C LEU A 100 -8.98 -20.42 -8.42
N THR A 101 -7.85 -20.35 -7.73
CA THR A 101 -7.59 -21.12 -6.51
C THR A 101 -8.60 -20.79 -5.41
N LEU A 102 -8.88 -19.51 -5.18
CA LEU A 102 -9.84 -19.06 -4.18
C LEU A 102 -11.26 -19.50 -4.52
N VAL A 103 -11.66 -19.37 -5.78
CA VAL A 103 -12.99 -19.81 -6.24
C VAL A 103 -13.18 -21.31 -6.05
N LEU A 104 -12.18 -22.12 -6.44
CA LEU A 104 -12.25 -23.58 -6.34
C LEU A 104 -12.20 -24.12 -4.91
N ILE A 105 -11.51 -23.42 -3.99
CA ILE A 105 -11.35 -23.86 -2.60
C ILE A 105 -12.44 -23.29 -1.69
N PHE A 106 -12.63 -21.97 -1.70
CA PHE A 106 -13.46 -21.27 -0.71
C PHE A 106 -14.87 -20.95 -1.19
N PHE A 107 -15.06 -20.70 -2.50
CA PHE A 107 -16.35 -20.30 -3.05
C PHE A 107 -17.11 -21.43 -3.77
N ARG A 108 -16.58 -22.67 -3.77
CA ARG A 108 -17.20 -23.82 -4.47
C ARG A 108 -18.60 -24.16 -3.97
N ASN A 109 -18.81 -24.08 -2.66
CA ASN A 109 -20.10 -24.32 -2.00
C ASN A 109 -20.73 -23.01 -1.52
N ALA A 110 -20.46 -21.89 -2.19
CA ALA A 110 -21.01 -20.60 -1.77
C ALA A 110 -22.54 -20.68 -1.70
N SER A 111 -23.09 -20.47 -0.50
CA SER A 111 -24.52 -20.33 -0.29
C SER A 111 -25.04 -19.18 -1.15
N LYS A 112 -26.32 -19.22 -1.57
CA LYS A 112 -26.97 -18.17 -2.38
C LYS A 112 -27.07 -16.79 -1.69
N GLY A 113 -26.44 -16.64 -0.53
CA GLY A 113 -26.34 -15.40 0.24
C GLY A 113 -27.61 -15.15 1.05
N HIS A 114 -27.45 -14.88 2.33
CA HIS A 114 -28.57 -14.41 3.16
C HIS A 114 -29.00 -13.01 2.71
N THR A 115 -30.31 -12.82 2.51
CA THR A 115 -30.91 -11.52 2.17
C THR A 115 -30.49 -10.43 3.16
N ALA A 116 -30.40 -10.77 4.46
CA ALA A 116 -29.94 -9.85 5.50
C ALA A 116 -28.51 -9.32 5.27
N ILE A 117 -27.58 -10.14 4.76
CA ILE A 117 -26.20 -9.72 4.47
C ILE A 117 -26.20 -8.76 3.28
N LYS A 118 -26.98 -9.08 2.24
CA LYS A 118 -27.12 -8.25 1.05
C LYS A 118 -27.72 -6.88 1.38
N ASP A 119 -28.76 -6.85 2.22
CA ASP A 119 -29.40 -5.61 2.65
C ASP A 119 -28.46 -4.77 3.51
N THR A 120 -27.70 -5.40 4.42
CA THR A 120 -26.69 -4.70 5.23
C THR A 120 -25.57 -4.11 4.36
N LEU A 121 -25.08 -4.86 3.36
CA LEU A 121 -24.07 -4.38 2.42
C LEU A 121 -24.60 -3.20 1.59
N ARG A 122 -25.85 -3.28 1.14
CA ARG A 122 -26.48 -2.21 0.36
C ARG A 122 -26.69 -0.97 1.21
N GLN A 123 -27.15 -1.12 2.45
CA GLN A 123 -27.26 -0.03 3.39
C GLN A 123 -25.89 0.65 3.61
N LYS A 124 -24.82 -0.14 3.81
CA LYS A 124 -23.47 0.40 3.98
C LYS A 124 -22.95 1.09 2.72
N TYR A 125 -23.33 0.63 1.54
CA TYR A 125 -23.00 1.27 0.28
C TYR A 125 -23.76 2.59 0.10
N ASP A 126 -25.05 2.61 0.44
CA ASP A 126 -25.91 3.80 0.34
C ASP A 126 -25.54 4.86 1.41
N GLU A 127 -24.91 4.46 2.52
CA GLU A 127 -24.33 5.34 3.54
C GLU A 127 -23.01 6.02 3.10
N LEU A 128 -22.39 5.61 1.98
CA LEU A 128 -21.13 6.20 1.53
C LEU A 128 -21.35 7.64 1.06
N PRO A 129 -20.57 8.62 1.56
CA PRO A 129 -20.68 10.00 1.11
C PRO A 129 -20.26 10.12 -0.35
N SER A 130 -20.80 11.15 -1.03
CA SER A 130 -20.32 11.54 -2.35
C SER A 130 -18.85 11.97 -2.30
N PHE A 131 -18.10 11.73 -3.39
CA PHE A 131 -16.69 12.07 -3.50
C PHE A 131 -16.37 13.49 -3.00
N SER A 132 -15.45 13.59 -2.05
CA SER A 132 -14.99 14.87 -1.52
C SER A 132 -14.10 15.59 -2.53
N PHE A 133 -14.07 16.93 -2.48
CA PHE A 133 -13.12 17.74 -3.26
C PHE A 133 -11.67 17.28 -3.06
N ALA A 134 -11.35 16.88 -1.83
CA ALA A 134 -10.04 16.36 -1.47
C ALA A 134 -9.70 15.06 -2.22
N GLU A 135 -10.64 14.11 -2.24
CA GLU A 135 -10.46 12.81 -2.90
C GLU A 135 -10.29 12.98 -4.42
N VAL A 136 -11.05 13.90 -5.01
CA VAL A 136 -10.88 14.28 -6.41
C VAL A 136 -9.51 14.92 -6.64
N GLY A 137 -9.09 15.84 -5.77
CA GLY A 137 -7.77 16.48 -5.84
C GLY A 137 -6.60 15.49 -5.78
N ILE A 138 -6.65 14.52 -4.86
CA ILE A 138 -5.66 13.43 -4.75
C ILE A 138 -5.67 12.57 -6.02
N SER A 139 -6.87 12.21 -6.50
CA SER A 139 -7.02 11.40 -7.71
C SER A 139 -6.42 12.10 -8.94
N VAL A 140 -6.64 13.41 -9.09
CA VAL A 140 -6.05 14.22 -10.16
C VAL A 140 -4.53 14.27 -10.02
N CYS A 141 -4.00 14.52 -8.82
CA CYS A 141 -2.55 14.53 -8.58
C CYS A 141 -1.90 13.18 -8.89
N PHE A 142 -2.56 12.08 -8.55
CA PHE A 142 -2.12 10.73 -8.87
C PHE A 142 -2.11 10.47 -10.38
N LEU A 143 -3.15 10.91 -11.11
CA LEU A 143 -3.19 10.82 -12.58
C LEU A 143 -2.10 11.67 -13.24
N ILE A 144 -1.81 12.86 -12.71
CA ILE A 144 -0.69 13.71 -13.16
C ILE A 144 0.63 12.97 -12.95
N LEU A 145 0.84 12.36 -11.78
CA LEU A 145 2.04 11.58 -11.49
C LEU A 145 2.23 10.41 -12.47
N LEU A 146 1.17 9.62 -12.70
CA LEU A 146 1.20 8.52 -13.66
C LEU A 146 1.50 9.02 -15.07
N THR A 147 0.89 10.13 -15.47
CA THR A 147 1.14 10.75 -16.78
C THR A 147 2.60 11.17 -16.91
N LEU A 148 3.15 11.84 -15.89
CA LEU A 148 4.57 12.23 -15.86
C LEU A 148 5.52 11.03 -15.96
N TRP A 149 5.19 9.91 -15.30
CA TRP A 149 5.97 8.69 -15.40
C TRP A 149 5.86 8.02 -16.77
N ILE A 150 4.70 8.10 -17.44
CA ILE A 150 4.52 7.63 -18.82
C ILE A 150 5.28 8.52 -19.81
N THR A 151 5.20 9.84 -19.67
CA THR A 151 5.77 10.82 -20.60
C THR A 151 7.24 11.15 -20.33
N ARG A 152 7.92 10.39 -19.47
CA ARG A 152 9.34 10.58 -19.13
C ARG A 152 10.26 10.53 -20.35
N ASP A 153 9.89 9.84 -21.43
CA ASP A 153 10.64 9.86 -22.68
C ASP A 153 9.75 10.56 -23.73
N PRO A 154 10.11 11.77 -24.26
CA PRO A 154 11.44 12.37 -24.39
C PRO A 154 11.83 13.47 -23.35
N TYR A 155 11.03 13.72 -22.31
CA TYR A 155 11.26 14.85 -21.37
C TYR A 155 12.13 14.44 -20.17
N ILE A 156 13.27 15.11 -19.96
CA ILE A 156 14.35 14.80 -18.99
C ILE A 156 13.93 14.93 -17.49
N VAL A 157 12.70 14.63 -17.09
CA VAL A 157 12.29 14.65 -15.67
C VAL A 157 12.42 13.24 -15.10
N PRO A 158 13.36 12.97 -14.17
CA PRO A 158 13.48 11.68 -13.52
C PRO A 158 12.24 11.34 -12.69
N ASP A 159 11.93 10.04 -12.55
CA ASP A 159 10.76 9.53 -11.79
C ASP A 159 10.66 10.14 -10.37
N ALA A 160 11.80 10.33 -9.71
CA ALA A 160 11.89 10.91 -8.37
C ALA A 160 11.55 12.42 -8.36
N THR A 161 11.96 13.16 -9.38
CA THR A 161 11.65 14.59 -9.52
C THR A 161 10.16 14.79 -9.75
N SER A 162 9.54 13.95 -10.58
CA SER A 162 8.08 13.96 -10.79
C SER A 162 7.31 13.70 -9.49
N ALA A 163 7.75 12.73 -8.69
CA ALA A 163 7.14 12.42 -7.41
C ALA A 163 7.26 13.58 -6.40
N ILE A 164 8.44 14.20 -6.30
CA ILE A 164 8.67 15.37 -5.42
C ILE A 164 7.83 16.56 -5.87
N LEU A 165 7.74 16.82 -7.18
CA LEU A 165 6.94 17.91 -7.73
C LEU A 165 5.45 17.74 -7.38
N VAL A 166 4.90 16.54 -7.56
CA VAL A 166 3.51 16.26 -7.18
C VAL A 166 3.31 16.34 -5.67
N ALA A 167 4.29 15.91 -4.86
CA ALA A 167 4.22 16.07 -3.41
C ALA A 167 4.16 17.55 -3.00
N ILE A 168 4.97 18.42 -3.61
CA ILE A 168 4.92 19.87 -3.38
C ILE A 168 3.54 20.43 -3.75
N ILE A 169 2.96 19.99 -4.87
CA ILE A 169 1.61 20.37 -5.29
C ILE A 169 0.57 19.94 -4.24
N LEU A 170 0.67 18.72 -3.69
CA LEU A 170 -0.22 18.24 -2.63
C LEU A 170 -0.14 19.07 -1.34
N PHE A 171 1.04 19.62 -1.02
CA PHE A 171 1.20 20.57 0.09
C PHE A 171 0.62 21.96 -0.21
N ALA A 172 0.50 22.32 -1.50
CA ALA A 172 0.03 23.65 -1.92
C ALA A 172 -1.50 23.72 -2.14
N ILE A 173 -2.16 22.60 -2.49
CA ILE A 173 -3.59 22.59 -2.81
C ILE A 173 -4.44 22.54 -1.52
N PRO A 174 -5.48 23.40 -1.39
CA PRO A 174 -6.42 23.39 -0.28
C PRO A 174 -7.33 22.14 -0.27
N ASN A 175 -7.69 21.68 0.93
CA ASN A 175 -8.61 20.55 1.18
C ASN A 175 -10.07 20.89 0.85
N GLN A 176 -10.44 22.18 0.86
CA GLN A 176 -11.80 22.65 0.59
C GLN A 176 -11.87 23.49 -0.70
N LYS A 177 -13.05 23.50 -1.33
CA LYS A 177 -13.31 24.34 -2.50
C LYS A 177 -12.95 25.81 -2.19
N PRO A 178 -12.13 26.48 -3.01
CA PRO A 178 -11.87 27.90 -2.79
C PRO A 178 -13.15 28.69 -3.07
N ASP A 179 -13.83 29.16 -2.01
CA ASP A 179 -14.91 30.13 -2.16
C ASP A 179 -14.29 31.47 -2.60
N PHE A 180 -14.44 31.79 -3.89
CA PHE A 180 -13.92 33.02 -4.50
C PHE A 180 -14.51 34.32 -3.90
N PHE A 181 -15.56 34.23 -3.07
CA PHE A 181 -16.36 35.37 -2.61
C PHE A 181 -16.53 35.51 -1.09
N GLY A 182 -15.85 34.73 -0.24
CA GLY A 182 -15.93 35.01 1.20
C GLY A 182 -15.30 33.98 2.13
N LYS A 183 -14.51 34.50 3.08
CA LYS A 183 -14.01 33.87 4.32
C LYS A 183 -13.35 32.50 4.15
N SER A 184 -12.12 32.53 3.67
CA SER A 184 -11.15 31.44 3.83
C SER A 184 -10.64 31.40 5.28
N GLU A 185 -11.41 30.80 6.19
CA GLU A 185 -10.97 30.51 7.55
C GLU A 185 -10.18 29.19 7.55
N ASN A 186 -8.89 29.24 7.94
CA ASN A 186 -7.93 28.14 8.07
C ASN A 186 -8.18 26.93 7.14
N VAL A 187 -7.90 27.11 5.86
CA VAL A 187 -8.03 26.02 4.89
C VAL A 187 -6.88 25.05 5.11
N GLU A 188 -7.20 23.89 5.67
CA GLU A 188 -6.26 22.77 5.76
C GLU A 188 -5.80 22.39 4.36
N THR A 189 -4.51 22.09 4.19
CA THR A 189 -3.95 21.60 2.93
C THR A 189 -4.32 20.12 2.74
N LEU A 190 -4.29 19.66 1.50
CA LEU A 190 -4.50 18.24 1.17
C LEU A 190 -3.51 17.31 1.89
N LEU A 191 -2.30 17.81 2.13
CA LEU A 191 -1.26 17.09 2.85
C LEU A 191 -0.69 17.98 3.96
N ASP A 192 -0.82 17.53 5.21
CA ASP A 192 -0.20 18.16 6.39
C ASP A 192 1.13 17.47 6.72
N TRP A 193 2.13 18.26 7.13
CA TRP A 193 3.44 17.77 7.52
C TRP A 193 3.35 16.80 8.71
N LYS A 194 2.46 17.06 9.68
CA LYS A 194 2.27 16.15 10.82
C LYS A 194 1.82 14.77 10.37
N THR A 195 0.90 14.71 9.40
CA THR A 195 0.42 13.47 8.80
C THR A 195 1.53 12.74 8.05
N VAL A 196 2.32 13.44 7.26
CA VAL A 196 3.48 12.85 6.57
C VAL A 196 4.49 12.31 7.57
N GLN A 197 4.88 13.10 8.57
CA GLN A 197 5.84 12.66 9.58
C GLN A 197 5.38 11.39 10.31
N ALA A 198 4.08 11.27 10.62
CA ALA A 198 3.53 10.12 11.33
C ALA A 198 3.32 8.87 10.45
N LYS A 199 2.94 9.05 9.18
CA LYS A 199 2.57 7.96 8.27
C LYS A 199 3.69 7.51 7.34
N PHE A 200 4.70 8.36 7.12
CA PHE A 200 5.80 8.05 6.21
C PHE A 200 6.72 6.97 6.81
N PRO A 201 7.08 5.92 6.06
CA PRO A 201 7.83 4.77 6.57
C PRO A 201 9.33 5.07 6.72
N TRP A 202 9.71 5.91 7.70
CA TRP A 202 11.10 6.30 7.98
C TRP A 202 12.04 5.12 8.18
N SER A 203 11.56 4.07 8.84
CA SER A 203 12.32 2.84 9.06
C SER A 203 12.77 2.19 7.77
N VAL A 204 11.93 2.22 6.72
CA VAL A 204 12.29 1.67 5.40
C VAL A 204 13.38 2.53 4.78
N VAL A 205 13.26 3.86 4.79
CA VAL A 205 14.28 4.76 4.24
C VAL A 205 15.64 4.56 4.92
N LEU A 206 15.65 4.50 6.25
CA LEU A 206 16.87 4.25 7.03
C LEU A 206 17.46 2.86 6.75
N LEU A 207 16.61 1.83 6.62
CA LEU A 207 17.04 0.48 6.29
C LEU A 207 17.67 0.42 4.89
N LEU A 208 17.07 1.09 3.90
CA LEU A 208 17.60 1.18 2.55
C LEU A 208 18.95 1.90 2.53
N GLY A 209 19.05 3.05 3.19
CA GLY A 209 20.30 3.80 3.32
C GLY A 209 21.40 3.00 4.00
N GLY A 210 21.08 2.31 5.10
CA GLY A 210 22.00 1.42 5.80
C GLY A 210 22.45 0.23 4.96
N GLY A 211 21.53 -0.38 4.20
CA GLY A 211 21.83 -1.47 3.26
C GLY A 211 22.79 -1.03 2.15
N PHE A 212 22.58 0.16 1.57
CA PHE A 212 23.47 0.72 0.55
C PHE A 212 24.84 1.08 1.11
N ALA A 213 24.90 1.65 2.32
CA ALA A 213 26.16 1.94 3.00
C ALA A 213 26.95 0.65 3.31
N MET A 214 26.26 -0.41 3.75
CA MET A 214 26.88 -1.72 3.99
C MET A 214 27.39 -2.35 2.69
N ALA A 215 26.60 -2.30 1.61
CA ALA A 215 27.01 -2.79 0.29
C ALA A 215 28.27 -2.06 -0.21
N ALA A 216 28.33 -0.74 -0.05
CA ALA A 216 29.51 0.06 -0.36
C ALA A 216 30.72 -0.34 0.51
N GLY A 217 30.53 -0.56 1.81
CA GLY A 217 31.59 -1.03 2.72
C GLY A 217 32.16 -2.41 2.33
N VAL A 218 31.31 -3.35 1.92
CA VAL A 218 31.72 -4.66 1.41
C VAL A 218 32.51 -4.54 0.10
N LYS A 219 32.12 -3.61 -0.77
CA LYS A 219 32.81 -3.29 -2.04
C LYS A 219 34.22 -2.74 -1.78
N VAL A 220 34.35 -1.73 -0.91
CA VAL A 220 35.64 -1.09 -0.58
C VAL A 220 36.58 -2.05 0.17
N SER A 221 36.05 -2.84 1.11
CA SER A 221 36.85 -3.82 1.85
C SER A 221 37.31 -5.03 1.01
N SER A 222 36.82 -5.14 -0.24
CA SER A 222 37.03 -6.30 -1.12
C SER A 222 36.60 -7.62 -0.46
N LEU A 223 35.71 -7.57 0.53
CA LEU A 223 35.28 -8.73 1.30
C LEU A 223 34.51 -9.71 0.40
N GLY A 224 33.67 -9.21 -0.51
CA GLY A 224 32.95 -10.04 -1.47
C GLY A 224 33.88 -10.89 -2.35
N VAL A 225 35.01 -10.32 -2.78
CA VAL A 225 36.01 -11.04 -3.59
C VAL A 225 36.73 -12.11 -2.77
N LYS A 226 37.08 -11.82 -1.51
CA LYS A 226 37.69 -12.81 -0.60
C LYS A 226 36.74 -13.97 -0.30
N PHE A 227 35.46 -13.67 -0.05
CA PHE A 227 34.43 -14.67 0.17
C PHE A 227 34.24 -15.57 -1.06
N LEU A 228 34.12 -14.99 -2.26
CA LEU A 228 34.01 -15.74 -3.51
C LEU A 228 35.20 -16.68 -3.74
N ARG A 229 36.42 -16.24 -3.43
CA ARG A 229 37.61 -17.10 -3.50
C ARG A 229 37.52 -18.29 -2.54
N LEU A 230 37.10 -18.07 -1.30
CA LEU A 230 36.92 -19.15 -0.32
C LEU A 230 35.86 -20.17 -0.76
N VAL A 231 34.72 -19.70 -1.25
CA VAL A 231 33.65 -20.57 -1.77
C VAL A 231 34.16 -21.40 -2.95
N ASN A 232 34.95 -20.79 -3.85
CA ASN A 232 35.50 -21.52 -4.99
C ASN A 232 36.54 -22.57 -4.57
N GLN A 233 37.34 -22.30 -3.54
CA GLN A 233 38.30 -23.26 -2.98
C GLN A 233 37.60 -24.47 -2.33
N LEU A 234 36.52 -24.24 -1.58
CA LEU A 234 35.70 -25.33 -1.01
C LEU A 234 35.09 -26.21 -2.10
N LYS A 235 34.67 -25.62 -3.22
CA LYS A 235 34.10 -26.37 -4.35
C LYS A 235 35.11 -27.28 -5.05
N ILE A 236 36.41 -26.96 -4.98
CA ILE A 236 37.51 -27.77 -5.54
C ILE A 236 37.88 -28.93 -4.60
N HIS A 237 37.78 -28.76 -3.28
CA HIS A 237 38.08 -29.82 -2.30
C HIS A 237 36.94 -30.86 -2.11
N CYS A 238 35.71 -30.53 -2.49
CA CYS A 238 34.57 -31.47 -2.44
C CYS A 238 34.35 -32.27 -3.74
N LYS A 239 35.26 -32.16 -4.72
CA LYS A 239 35.26 -32.92 -5.97
C LYS A 239 36.40 -33.91 -5.98
#